data_AF-A0A501QCT2-F1
#
_entry.id   AF-A0A501QCT2-F1
#
_cell.length_a   1.000
_cell.length_b   1.000
_cell.length_c   1.000
_cell.angle_alpha   90.00
_cell.angle_beta   90.00
_cell.angle_gamma   90.00
#
_symmetry.space_group_name_H-M   'P 1'
#
loop_
_entity.id
_entity.type
_entity.pdbx_description
1 polymer ?
#
loop_
_entity_poly.entity_id
_entity_poly.type
_entity_poly.pdbx_seq_one_letter_code
_entity_poly.pdbx_strand_id
1 'polypeptide(L)'
;MKNLLYKIMISSIYTAQNNGYMSDIWKFASGFYFAFATSIYVIFVYLILNNYILDGGLDFLTITFISERAYNFVLNAGMYSITPIMLLHYFLFLRHDKFKVLIKQYKNQYNKKLFAWYFIIALIFMFVSLFLKVEKTSL
;
A
#
# COMPACT_ATOMS: atom_id res chain seq x y z
N MET A 1 -18.25 3.98 -14.87
CA MET A 1 -17.13 3.10 -14.51
C MET A 1 -16.89 3.17 -13.01
N LYS A 2 -17.18 2.11 -12.27
CA LYS A 2 -16.99 2.09 -10.80
C LYS A 2 -15.52 1.81 -10.50
N ASN A 3 -14.86 2.77 -9.86
CA ASN A 3 -13.40 2.83 -9.71
C ASN A 3 -12.88 1.63 -8.89
N LEU A 4 -11.98 0.82 -9.47
CA LEU A 4 -11.45 -0.43 -8.90
C LEU A 4 -10.87 -0.22 -7.50
N LEU A 5 -10.22 0.93 -7.28
CA LEU A 5 -9.68 1.37 -6.00
C LEU A 5 -10.73 1.35 -4.87
N TYR A 6 -11.92 1.91 -5.13
CA TYR A 6 -13.01 1.94 -4.15
C TYR A 6 -13.49 0.53 -3.81
N LYS A 7 -13.53 -0.39 -4.77
CA LYS A 7 -13.91 -1.78 -4.52
C LYS A 7 -12.90 -2.49 -3.63
N ILE A 8 -11.60 -2.25 -3.85
CA ILE A 8 -10.51 -2.81 -3.04
C ILE A 8 -10.57 -2.25 -1.61
N MET A 9 -10.72 -0.94 -1.46
CA MET A 9 -10.81 -0.28 -0.14
C MET A 9 -12.05 -0.73 0.65
N ILE A 10 -13.22 -0.83 0.00
CA ILE A 10 -14.44 -1.31 0.67
C ILE A 10 -14.30 -2.79 1.04
N SER A 11 -13.65 -3.59 0.19
CA SER A 11 -13.36 -4.98 0.51
C SER A 11 -12.36 -5.12 1.67
N SER A 12 -11.41 -4.20 1.83
CA SER A 12 -10.53 -4.09 3.01
C SER A 12 -11.34 -3.84 4.28
N ILE A 13 -12.22 -2.85 4.26
CA ILE A 13 -13.09 -2.48 5.40
C ILE A 13 -13.95 -3.68 5.84
N TYR A 14 -14.64 -4.32 4.91
CA TYR A 14 -15.46 -5.50 5.21
C TYR A 14 -14.63 -6.67 5.75
N THR A 15 -13.43 -6.87 5.22
CA THR A 15 -12.54 -7.93 5.69
C THR A 15 -12.10 -7.65 7.13
N ALA A 16 -11.72 -6.41 7.45
CA ALA A 16 -11.30 -6.03 8.80
C ALA A 16 -12.46 -6.07 9.81
N GLN A 17 -13.67 -5.65 9.43
CA GLN A 17 -14.85 -5.67 10.30
C GLN A 17 -15.31 -7.09 10.66
N ASN A 18 -15.21 -8.03 9.71
CA ASN A 18 -15.67 -9.40 9.90
C ASN A 18 -14.55 -10.35 10.38
N ASN A 19 -13.37 -9.83 10.68
CA ASN A 19 -12.29 -10.61 11.26
C ASN A 19 -12.42 -10.53 12.79
N GLY A 20 -12.81 -11.64 13.45
CA GLY A 20 -13.22 -11.67 14.86
C GLY A 20 -12.16 -11.17 15.87
N TYR A 21 -10.88 -11.13 15.48
CA TYR A 21 -9.80 -10.58 16.30
C TYR A 21 -9.63 -9.06 16.19
N MET A 22 -10.25 -8.42 15.20
CA MET A 22 -10.01 -7.02 14.84
C MET A 22 -11.27 -6.15 14.90
N SER A 23 -12.37 -6.65 15.46
CA SER A 23 -13.67 -5.94 15.51
C SER A 23 -13.60 -4.57 16.17
N ASP A 24 -12.64 -4.34 17.06
CA ASP A 24 -12.52 -3.08 17.80
C ASP A 24 -11.56 -2.08 17.13
N ILE A 25 -10.63 -2.58 16.31
CA ILE A 25 -9.58 -1.78 15.65
C ILE A 25 -9.70 -1.77 14.12
N TRP A 26 -10.79 -2.30 13.56
CA TRP A 26 -10.95 -2.54 12.13
C TRP A 26 -10.73 -1.28 11.26
N LYS A 27 -11.05 -0.09 11.79
CA LYS A 27 -10.84 1.19 11.09
C LYS A 27 -9.36 1.42 10.82
N PHE A 28 -8.53 1.19 11.83
CA PHE A 28 -7.09 1.30 11.73
C PHE A 28 -6.53 0.15 10.89
N ALA A 29 -6.93 -1.09 11.17
CA ALA A 29 -6.44 -2.27 10.47
C ALA A 29 -6.71 -2.21 8.95
N SER A 30 -7.94 -1.84 8.55
CA SER A 30 -8.29 -1.71 7.12
C SER A 30 -7.47 -0.62 6.41
N GLY A 31 -7.25 0.52 7.08
CA GLY A 31 -6.40 1.59 6.57
C GLY A 31 -4.95 1.16 6.44
N PHE A 32 -4.40 0.50 7.46
CA PHE A 32 -3.04 0.00 7.47
C PHE A 32 -2.81 -1.05 6.38
N TYR A 33 -3.66 -2.08 6.27
CA TYR A 33 -3.48 -3.14 5.27
C TYR A 33 -3.58 -2.60 3.84
N PHE A 34 -4.53 -1.69 3.58
CA PHE A 34 -4.65 -1.05 2.29
C PHE A 34 -3.42 -0.19 1.97
N ALA A 35 -2.98 0.64 2.93
CA ALA A 35 -1.84 1.52 2.76
C ALA A 35 -0.55 0.74 2.56
N PHE A 36 -0.33 -0.33 3.32
CA PHE A 36 0.81 -1.22 3.19
C PHE A 36 0.88 -1.86 1.80
N ALA A 37 -0.21 -2.48 1.34
CA ALA A 37 -0.23 -3.10 0.02
C ALA A 37 -0.02 -2.07 -1.10
N THR A 38 -0.69 -0.93 -1.03
CA THR A 38 -0.52 0.17 -2.00
C THR A 38 0.93 0.68 -2.03
N SER A 39 1.56 0.81 -0.87
CA SER A 39 2.94 1.25 -0.74
C SER A 39 3.91 0.31 -1.44
N ILE A 40 3.72 -1.00 -1.28
CA ILE A 40 4.55 -1.99 -1.98
C ILE A 40 4.40 -1.86 -3.50
N TYR A 41 3.18 -1.68 -4.01
CA TYR A 41 2.97 -1.46 -5.44
C TYR A 41 3.71 -0.21 -5.95
N VAL A 42 3.65 0.89 -5.20
CA VAL A 42 4.35 2.13 -5.56
C VAL A 42 5.86 1.91 -5.57
N ILE A 43 6.41 1.24 -4.56
CA ILE A 43 7.85 0.92 -4.48
C ILE A 43 8.28 0.02 -5.63
N PHE A 44 7.50 -1.02 -5.93
CA PHE A 44 7.79 -1.94 -7.02
C PHE A 44 7.82 -1.23 -8.37
N VAL A 45 6.83 -0.39 -8.65
CA VAL A 45 6.78 0.43 -9.87
C VAL A 45 7.97 1.40 -9.90
N TYR A 46 8.28 2.07 -8.80
CA TYR A 46 9.45 2.94 -8.68
C TYR A 46 10.74 2.20 -9.05
N LEU A 47 10.96 1.01 -8.49
CA LEU A 47 12.15 0.21 -8.77
C LEU A 47 12.24 -0.20 -10.24
N ILE A 48 11.14 -0.62 -10.86
CA ILE A 48 11.13 -0.95 -12.29
C ILE A 48 11.50 0.28 -13.13
N LEU A 49 10.82 1.41 -12.88
CA LEU A 49 11.03 2.63 -13.65
C LEU A 49 12.47 3.14 -13.48
N ASN A 50 12.95 3.24 -12.24
CA ASN A 50 14.28 3.75 -11.96
C ASN A 50 15.38 2.85 -12.53
N ASN A 51 15.26 1.54 -12.35
CA ASN A 51 16.38 0.63 -12.59
C ASN A 51 16.42 0.09 -14.03
N TYR A 52 15.28 0.02 -14.72
CA TYR A 52 15.21 -0.61 -16.06
C TYR A 52 14.77 0.35 -17.17
N ILE A 53 14.16 1.49 -16.84
CA ILE A 53 13.68 2.45 -17.85
C ILE A 53 14.53 3.72 -17.83
N LEU A 54 14.84 4.23 -16.64
CA LEU A 54 15.46 5.55 -16.46
C LEU A 54 16.93 5.48 -16.00
N ASP A 55 17.48 4.27 -15.86
CA ASP A 55 18.89 4.02 -15.49
C ASP A 55 19.40 4.90 -14.33
N GLY A 56 18.68 4.88 -13.20
CA GLY A 56 19.00 5.69 -12.02
C GLY A 56 18.53 7.15 -12.08
N GLY A 57 17.81 7.56 -13.13
CA GLY A 57 17.31 8.93 -13.29
C GLY A 57 16.34 9.40 -12.20
N LEU A 58 15.78 8.49 -11.39
CA LEU A 58 14.95 8.81 -10.22
C LEU A 58 15.71 8.65 -8.90
N ASP A 59 17.03 8.48 -8.91
CA ASP A 59 17.83 8.32 -7.70
C ASP A 59 17.73 9.54 -6.75
N PHE A 60 17.35 10.71 -7.27
CA PHE A 60 17.06 11.89 -6.44
C PHE A 60 15.82 11.72 -5.53
N LEU A 61 14.91 10.80 -5.87
CA LEU A 61 13.80 10.38 -5.02
C LEU A 61 14.24 9.36 -3.96
N THR A 62 15.49 8.86 -4.04
CA THR A 62 16.05 7.96 -3.03
C THR A 62 16.31 8.74 -1.74
N ILE A 63 15.69 8.29 -0.66
CA ILE A 63 15.52 9.05 0.57
C ILE A 63 16.76 8.89 1.47
N THR A 64 17.45 10.00 1.75
CA THR A 64 18.71 10.09 2.52
C THR A 64 18.53 10.50 4.00
N PHE A 65 17.41 10.17 4.64
CA PHE A 65 17.10 10.69 5.98
C PHE A 65 17.57 9.84 7.17
N ILE A 66 18.04 8.60 6.96
CA ILE A 66 18.64 7.79 8.04
C ILE A 66 19.96 7.21 7.52
N SER A 67 21.07 7.67 8.09
CA SER A 67 22.43 7.56 7.57
C SER A 67 23.12 6.21 7.78
N GLU A 68 22.43 5.19 8.32
CA GLU A 68 22.99 3.85 8.45
C GLU A 68 22.58 2.97 7.26
N ARG A 69 23.51 2.78 6.32
CA ARG A 69 23.25 2.32 4.94
C ARG A 69 22.72 0.89 4.77
N ALA A 70 22.53 0.09 5.83
CA ALA A 70 22.16 -1.32 5.70
C ALA A 70 20.65 -1.61 5.79
N TYR A 71 19.89 -0.88 6.63
CA TYR A 71 18.49 -1.23 6.97
C TYR A 71 17.42 -0.23 6.50
N ASN A 72 17.80 0.83 5.79
CA ASN A 72 16.97 2.04 5.71
C ASN A 72 16.07 2.20 4.49
N PHE A 73 16.19 1.41 3.42
CA PHE A 73 15.35 1.64 2.22
C PHE A 73 13.88 1.23 2.44
N VAL A 74 13.64 0.01 2.90
CA VAL A 74 12.27 -0.52 3.12
C VAL A 74 11.56 0.21 4.26
N LEU A 75 12.29 0.53 5.33
CA LEU A 75 11.75 1.26 6.47
C LEU A 75 11.39 2.71 6.10
N ASN A 76 12.28 3.42 5.39
CA ASN A 76 11.99 4.77 4.90
C ASN A 76 10.84 4.74 3.90
N ALA A 77 10.87 3.83 2.93
CA ALA A 77 9.76 3.69 1.98
C ALA A 77 8.44 3.41 2.73
N GLY A 78 8.45 2.56 3.75
CA GLY A 78 7.32 2.35 4.66
C GLY A 78 6.82 3.65 5.30
N MET A 79 7.69 4.41 5.97
CA MET A 79 7.28 5.67 6.62
C MET A 79 6.73 6.72 5.64
N TYR A 80 7.35 6.86 4.46
CA TYR A 80 7.03 7.89 3.49
C TYR A 80 5.91 7.52 2.49
N SER A 81 5.54 6.24 2.38
CA SER A 81 4.41 5.82 1.54
C SER A 81 3.22 5.34 2.35
N ILE A 82 3.44 4.53 3.40
CA ILE A 82 2.34 4.00 4.22
C ILE A 82 1.65 5.14 4.97
N THR A 83 2.40 6.04 5.60
CA THR A 83 1.80 7.13 6.41
C THR A 83 0.95 8.08 5.55
N PRO A 84 1.43 8.60 4.40
CA PRO A 84 0.59 9.46 3.56
C PRO A 84 -0.62 8.72 2.96
N ILE A 85 -0.46 7.46 2.53
CA ILE A 85 -1.59 6.68 2.01
C ILE A 85 -2.61 6.38 3.12
N MET A 86 -2.16 6.14 4.35
CA MET A 86 -3.03 5.94 5.51
C MET A 86 -3.78 7.22 5.89
N LEU A 87 -3.13 8.38 5.83
CA LEU A 87 -3.78 9.69 6.00
C LEU A 87 -4.85 9.94 4.92
N LEU A 88 -4.51 9.67 3.65
CA LEU A 88 -5.48 9.76 2.54
C LEU A 88 -6.67 8.81 2.75
N HIS A 89 -6.41 7.55 3.13
CA HIS A 89 -7.45 6.58 3.46
C HIS A 89 -8.36 7.09 4.58
N TYR A 90 -7.78 7.68 5.63
CA TYR A 90 -8.55 8.28 6.73
C TYR A 90 -9.46 9.40 6.24
N PHE A 91 -8.93 10.40 5.51
CA PHE A 91 -9.72 11.54 5.05
C PHE A 91 -10.83 11.17 4.06
N LEU A 92 -10.57 10.17 3.21
CA LEU A 92 -11.52 9.75 2.17
C LEU A 92 -12.64 8.88 2.74
N PHE A 93 -12.35 7.98 3.71
CA PHE A 93 -13.31 6.93 4.11
C PHE A 93 -13.65 6.91 5.60
N LEU A 94 -12.73 7.29 6.49
CA LEU A 94 -12.97 7.17 7.94
C LEU A 94 -13.46 8.47 8.56
N ARG A 95 -13.02 9.62 8.05
CA ARG A 95 -13.43 10.94 8.54
C ARG A 95 -14.94 11.12 8.37
N HIS A 96 -15.59 11.62 9.43
CA HIS A 96 -17.04 11.83 9.50
C HIS A 96 -17.88 10.58 9.18
N ASP A 97 -17.37 9.38 9.52
CA ASP A 97 -18.06 8.11 9.29
C ASP A 97 -18.50 7.84 7.83
N LYS A 98 -17.81 8.43 6.85
CA LYS A 98 -18.11 8.26 5.41
C LYS A 98 -18.19 6.79 4.99
N PHE A 99 -17.44 5.91 5.65
CA PHE A 99 -17.50 4.46 5.43
C PHE A 99 -18.92 3.90 5.57
N LYS A 100 -19.79 4.44 6.44
CA LYS A 100 -21.18 3.96 6.59
C LYS A 100 -21.96 4.14 5.29
N VAL A 101 -21.80 5.29 4.65
CA VAL A 101 -22.44 5.61 3.36
C VAL A 101 -21.85 4.74 2.25
N LEU A 102 -20.53 4.58 2.23
CA LEU A 102 -19.82 3.82 1.20
C LEU A 102 -20.10 2.32 1.29
N ILE A 103 -20.13 1.75 2.49
CA ILE A 103 -20.57 0.36 2.72
C ILE A 103 -21.99 0.16 2.17
N LYS A 104 -22.92 1.07 2.47
CA LYS A 104 -24.31 0.99 1.99
C LYS A 104 -24.39 1.07 0.45
N GLN A 105 -23.65 2.00 -0.17
CA GLN A 105 -23.63 2.19 -1.62
C GLN A 105 -22.97 1.05 -2.40
N TYR A 106 -21.98 0.38 -1.80
CA TYR A 106 -21.16 -0.61 -2.47
C TYR A 106 -21.29 -2.03 -1.90
N LYS A 107 -22.31 -2.28 -1.05
CA LYS A 107 -22.60 -3.60 -0.45
C LYS A 107 -22.58 -4.74 -1.48
N ASN A 108 -23.21 -4.54 -2.64
CA ASN A 108 -23.30 -5.55 -3.70
C ASN A 108 -22.01 -5.71 -4.52
N GLN A 109 -20.98 -4.91 -4.25
CA GLN A 109 -19.69 -4.94 -4.94
C GLN A 109 -18.57 -5.48 -4.05
N TYR A 110 -18.91 -5.89 -2.82
CA TYR A 110 -17.99 -6.54 -1.93
C TYR A 110 -17.52 -7.88 -2.51
N ASN A 111 -16.21 -8.10 -2.52
CA ASN A 111 -15.62 -9.37 -2.83
C ASN A 111 -14.44 -9.63 -1.89
N LYS A 112 -14.64 -10.53 -0.91
CA LYS A 112 -13.60 -10.91 0.07
C LYS A 112 -12.31 -11.37 -0.61
N LYS A 113 -12.41 -12.12 -1.70
CA LYS A 113 -11.26 -12.65 -2.44
C LYS A 113 -10.49 -11.54 -3.14
N LEU A 114 -11.15 -10.46 -3.57
CA LEU A 114 -10.50 -9.36 -4.28
C LEU A 114 -9.44 -8.68 -3.41
N PHE A 115 -9.77 -8.34 -2.16
CA PHE A 115 -8.80 -7.73 -1.26
C PHE A 115 -7.70 -8.70 -0.85
N ALA A 116 -8.03 -9.98 -0.62
CA ALA A 116 -7.03 -11.00 -0.32
C ALA A 116 -6.01 -11.15 -1.46
N TRP A 117 -6.46 -11.23 -2.71
CA TRP A 117 -5.58 -11.26 -3.88
C TRP A 117 -4.74 -10.00 -4.00
N TYR A 118 -5.35 -8.82 -3.84
CA TYR A 118 -4.63 -7.56 -3.82
C TYR A 118 -3.51 -7.54 -2.77
N PHE A 119 -3.79 -8.02 -1.56
CA PHE A 119 -2.79 -8.06 -0.50
C PHE A 119 -1.69 -9.11 -0.76
N ILE A 120 -2.06 -10.33 -1.19
CA ILE A 120 -1.11 -11.40 -1.48
C ILE A 120 -0.19 -11.03 -2.64
N ILE A 121 -0.72 -10.43 -3.71
CA ILE A 121 0.09 -9.97 -4.84
C ILE A 121 1.07 -8.88 -4.38
N ALA A 122 0.65 -7.97 -3.49
CA ALA A 122 1.56 -6.99 -2.91
C ALA A 122 2.69 -7.68 -2.14
N LEU A 123 2.41 -8.69 -1.32
CA LEU A 123 3.46 -9.47 -0.64
C LEU A 123 4.43 -10.12 -1.64
N ILE A 124 3.94 -10.72 -2.71
CA ILE A 124 4.78 -11.28 -3.78
C ILE A 124 5.69 -10.20 -4.38
N PHE A 125 5.14 -9.02 -4.70
CA PHE A 125 5.92 -7.91 -5.24
C PHE A 125 6.94 -7.36 -4.26
N MET A 126 6.65 -7.40 -2.95
CA MET A 126 7.63 -7.05 -1.92
C MET A 126 8.85 -7.97 -2.00
N PHE A 127 8.63 -9.29 -2.13
CA PHE A 127 9.72 -10.25 -2.29
C PHE A 127 10.48 -10.02 -3.60
N VAL A 128 9.78 -9.84 -4.73
CA VAL A 128 10.42 -9.56 -6.03
C VAL A 128 11.25 -8.28 -5.99
N SER A 129 10.77 -7.24 -5.30
CA SER A 129 11.48 -5.96 -5.14
C SER A 129 12.87 -6.11 -4.51
N LEU A 130 13.10 -7.15 -3.69
CA LEU A 130 14.42 -7.43 -3.12
C LEU A 130 15.45 -7.82 -4.19
N PHE A 131 15.00 -8.46 -5.27
CA PHE A 131 15.85 -8.91 -6.39
C PHE A 131 15.99 -7.86 -7.50
N LEU A 132 15.16 -6.81 -7.49
CA LEU A 132 15.25 -5.69 -8.43
C LEU A 132 16.26 -4.62 -7.98
N LYS A 133 16.94 -4.82 -6.85
CA LYS A 133 17.91 -3.86 -6.31
C LYS A 133 19.16 -3.86 -7.19
N VAL A 134 19.46 -2.69 -7.78
CA VAL A 134 20.61 -2.47 -8.67
C VAL A 134 21.91 -2.65 -7.90
N GLU A 135 22.75 -3.57 -8.36
CA GLU A 135 24.19 -3.54 -8.11
C GLU A 135 24.74 -2.25 -8.71
N LYS A 136 25.23 -1.32 -7.87
CA LYS A 136 26.02 -0.21 -8.38
C LYS A 136 27.27 -0.79 -9.03
N THR A 137 27.36 -0.74 -10.35
CA THR A 137 28.64 -0.86 -11.04
C THR A 137 29.45 0.35 -10.63
N SER A 138 30.43 0.15 -9.75
CA SER A 138 31.43 1.14 -9.41
C SER A 138 32.23 1.47 -10.67
N LEU A 139 31.98 2.64 -11.23
CA LEU A 139 32.93 3.33 -12.12
C LEU A 139 33.90 4.14 -11.27
#